data_AF-A0A812K3F2-F1
#
_entry.id   AF-A0A812K3F2-F1
#
_cell.length_a   1.000
_cell.length_b   1.000
_cell.length_c   1.000
_cell.angle_alpha   90.00
_cell.angle_beta   90.00
_cell.angle_gamma   90.00
#
_symmetry.space_group_name_H-M   'P 1'
#
loop_
_entity.id
_entity.type
_entity.pdbx_description
1 polymer ?
#
loop_
_entity_poly.entity_id
_entity_poly.type
_entity_poly.pdbx_seq_one_letter_code
_entity_poly.pdbx_strand_id
1 'polypeptide(L)'
;MPLQPPPPTAPPVGPYEVEVFFDGDCPLCRREIAMIRRWDKRDRVRFTDIAAAGFEAAAYGVTQARLMAEIHGRDAQGNWLVGVEVFRRLYAAVGCGWIVSVTRWPVIRPALDVAYRLFARQRLRLTGRCEKGVCETPAGLDAAGATNCRQLPLSLPVSTLSRTAMMILRTATLATLAIASVAPAVEVAEFGKTPGGEMTHVYTLENKSGMKVKLLDLGATLMAAEVPDKEGKTADVLFGFDDPAKYLSDDNQYFGNVVGRYGNRIAKGKFTLDGQEYTLATNNPPNHLHGGGDR
;
A
#
# COMPACT_ATOMS: atom_id res chain seq x y z
N MET A 1 39.56 14.07 31.74
CA MET A 1 38.73 13.78 30.55
C MET A 1 37.85 14.98 30.30
N PRO A 2 37.87 15.62 29.12
CA PRO A 2 36.91 16.66 28.81
C PRO A 2 35.50 16.05 28.84
N LEU A 3 34.61 16.68 29.62
CA LEU A 3 33.20 16.32 29.68
C LEU A 3 32.64 16.38 28.26
N GLN A 4 32.12 15.27 27.76
CA GLN A 4 31.44 15.25 26.47
C GLN A 4 30.33 16.31 26.49
N PRO A 5 30.16 17.10 25.42
CA PRO A 5 29.05 18.03 25.33
C PRO A 5 27.74 17.24 25.55
N PRO A 6 26.75 17.83 26.24
CA PRO A 6 25.45 17.19 26.39
C PRO A 6 24.93 16.80 25.00
N PRO A 7 24.30 15.62 24.86
CA PRO A 7 23.82 15.17 23.57
C PRO A 7 22.92 16.26 22.97
N PRO A 8 23.01 16.52 21.65
CA PRO A 8 22.15 17.50 21.01
C PRO A 8 20.71 17.16 21.34
N THR A 9 19.97 18.13 21.87
CA THR A 9 18.54 17.99 22.07
C THR A 9 17.92 17.71 20.71
N ALA A 10 17.26 16.55 20.58
CA ALA A 10 16.67 16.13 19.32
C ALA A 10 15.75 17.24 18.78
N PRO A 11 15.69 17.44 17.45
CA PRO A 11 14.86 18.48 16.85
C PRO A 11 13.41 18.38 17.37
N PRO A 12 12.70 19.50 17.59
CA PRO A 12 11.30 19.43 17.98
C PRO A 12 10.51 18.68 16.90
N VAL A 13 9.50 17.92 17.35
CA VAL A 13 8.65 17.15 16.43
C VAL A 13 7.93 18.09 15.47
N GLY A 14 7.53 19.28 15.93
CA GLY A 14 6.85 20.31 15.13
C GLY A 14 5.36 20.37 15.45
N PRO A 15 4.48 20.78 14.51
CA PRO A 15 3.03 20.79 14.71
C PRO A 15 2.39 19.39 14.68
N TYR A 16 3.19 18.35 14.49
CA TYR A 16 2.74 16.98 14.32
C TYR A 16 2.45 16.32 15.68
N GLU A 17 1.50 15.39 15.70
CA GLU A 17 1.16 14.64 16.91
C GLU A 17 2.07 13.46 17.18
N VAL A 18 2.69 12.95 16.12
CA VAL A 18 3.62 11.83 16.15
C VAL A 18 4.61 11.96 15.01
N GLU A 19 5.87 11.69 15.30
CA GLU A 19 6.89 11.42 14.30
C GLU A 19 7.21 9.94 14.28
N VAL A 20 7.34 9.35 13.10
CA VAL A 20 7.78 7.96 12.91
C VAL A 20 9.09 7.92 12.15
N PHE A 21 10.01 7.10 12.66
CA PHE A 21 11.28 6.77 12.01
C PHE A 21 11.13 5.43 11.29
N PHE A 22 11.31 5.44 9.98
CA PHE A 22 11.14 4.25 9.14
C PHE A 22 12.33 4.04 8.21
N ASP A 23 12.59 2.78 7.86
CA ASP A 23 13.64 2.38 6.92
C ASP A 23 13.12 2.45 5.47
N GLY A 24 13.57 3.45 4.71
CA GLY A 24 13.28 3.61 3.29
C GLY A 24 13.82 2.49 2.41
N ASP A 25 14.80 1.71 2.87
CA ASP A 25 15.34 0.56 2.13
C ASP A 25 14.60 -0.75 2.46
N CYS A 26 13.60 -0.73 3.34
CA CYS A 26 12.82 -1.91 3.69
C CYS A 26 11.47 -1.89 2.95
N PRO A 27 11.20 -2.83 2.01
CA PRO A 27 9.97 -2.84 1.21
C PRO A 27 8.70 -2.81 2.04
N LEU A 28 8.66 -3.55 3.16
CA LEU A 28 7.50 -3.57 4.04
C LEU A 28 7.32 -2.25 4.80
N CYS A 29 8.41 -1.65 5.30
CA CYS A 29 8.34 -0.37 5.99
C CYS A 29 7.85 0.73 5.05
N ARG A 30 8.40 0.81 3.82
CA ARG A 30 7.91 1.75 2.80
C ARG A 30 6.43 1.60 2.53
N ARG A 31 5.95 0.36 2.41
CA ARG A 31 4.55 0.07 2.13
C ARG A 31 3.62 0.52 3.25
N GLU A 32 3.96 0.16 4.50
CA GLU A 32 3.19 0.61 5.67
C GLU A 32 3.13 2.14 5.72
N ILE A 33 4.25 2.81 5.48
CA ILE A 33 4.33 4.27 5.50
C ILE A 33 3.53 4.89 4.34
N ALA A 34 3.55 4.30 3.15
CA ALA A 34 2.71 4.74 2.03
C ALA A 34 1.21 4.62 2.34
N MET A 35 0.80 3.56 3.04
CA MET A 35 -0.57 3.38 3.51
C MET A 35 -0.96 4.45 4.54
N ILE A 36 -0.14 4.66 5.58
CA ILE A 36 -0.40 5.66 6.61
C ILE A 36 -0.44 7.07 6.01
N ARG A 37 0.47 7.42 5.09
CA ARG A 37 0.46 8.69 4.34
C ARG A 37 -0.85 8.91 3.58
N ARG A 38 -1.41 7.85 2.96
CA ARG A 38 -2.69 7.95 2.24
C ARG A 38 -3.86 8.29 3.17
N TRP A 39 -3.81 7.79 4.41
CA TRP A 39 -4.86 7.98 5.42
C TRP A 39 -4.68 9.25 6.27
N ASP A 40 -3.47 9.78 6.38
CA ASP A 40 -3.19 11.01 7.12
C ASP A 40 -3.66 12.27 6.35
N LYS A 41 -4.98 12.45 6.27
CA LYS A 41 -5.61 13.58 5.57
C LYS A 41 -5.45 14.94 6.28
N ARG A 42 -4.84 14.96 7.46
CA ARG A 42 -4.72 16.16 8.31
C ARG A 42 -3.27 16.51 8.64
N ASP A 43 -2.31 15.88 7.95
CA ASP A 43 -0.87 16.09 8.15
C ASP A 43 -0.45 16.01 9.64
N ARG A 44 -1.00 15.03 10.37
CA ARG A 44 -0.74 14.85 11.82
C ARG A 44 0.53 14.05 12.08
N VAL A 45 1.08 13.37 11.07
CA VAL A 45 2.23 12.47 11.19
C VAL A 45 3.43 13.05 10.46
N ARG A 46 4.56 13.15 11.17
CA ARG A 46 5.87 13.40 10.57
C ARG A 46 6.53 12.08 10.21
N PHE A 47 7.02 11.97 8.99
CA PHE A 47 7.66 10.75 8.49
C PHE A 47 9.15 11.03 8.26
N THR A 48 10.01 10.35 9.01
CA THR A 48 11.46 10.53 8.95
C THR A 48 12.10 9.24 8.44
N ASP A 49 12.67 9.31 7.24
CA ASP A 49 13.36 8.18 6.62
C ASP A 49 14.79 8.07 7.15
N ILE A 50 15.12 6.95 7.77
CA ILE A 50 16.44 6.70 8.36
C ILE A 50 17.46 6.19 7.34
N ALA A 51 17.02 5.84 6.12
CA ALA A 51 17.89 5.45 5.00
C ALA A 51 18.22 6.63 4.09
N ALA A 52 17.59 7.79 4.28
CA ALA A 52 17.85 8.98 3.48
C ALA A 52 19.31 9.46 3.65
N ALA A 53 19.95 9.87 2.56
CA ALA A 53 21.36 10.27 2.53
C ALA A 53 21.72 11.44 3.47
N GLY A 54 20.73 12.26 3.86
CA GLY A 54 20.91 13.37 4.81
C GLY A 54 20.47 13.07 6.25
N PHE A 55 20.12 11.82 6.57
CA PHE A 55 19.65 11.46 7.91
C PHE A 55 20.82 11.17 8.86
N GLU A 56 20.85 11.90 9.98
CA GLU A 56 21.87 11.75 11.02
C GLU A 56 21.24 11.33 12.34
N ALA A 57 21.36 10.05 12.71
CA ALA A 57 20.79 9.52 13.96
C ALA A 57 21.32 10.25 15.21
N ALA A 58 22.59 10.67 15.17
CA ALA A 58 23.23 11.40 16.26
C ALA A 58 22.55 12.74 16.57
N ALA A 59 21.96 13.40 15.57
CA ALA A 59 21.20 14.64 15.76
C ALA A 59 19.95 14.43 16.63
N TYR A 60 19.46 13.19 16.73
CA TYR A 60 18.31 12.81 17.56
C TYR A 60 18.75 12.17 18.89
N GLY A 61 20.05 12.14 19.21
CA GLY A 61 20.57 11.50 20.43
C GLY A 61 20.41 9.97 20.45
N VAL A 62 20.31 9.33 19.27
CA VAL A 62 20.17 7.88 19.13
C VAL A 62 21.16 7.33 18.11
N THR A 63 21.37 6.02 18.10
CA THR A 63 22.25 5.36 17.11
C THR A 63 21.45 4.82 15.94
N GLN A 64 22.06 4.76 14.76
CA GLN A 64 21.45 4.13 13.59
C GLN A 64 21.07 2.67 13.88
N ALA A 65 21.93 1.92 14.58
CA ALA A 65 21.67 0.54 14.97
C ALA A 65 20.41 0.40 15.84
N ARG A 66 20.15 1.37 16.74
CA ARG A 66 18.94 1.38 17.56
C ARG A 66 17.69 1.61 16.70
N LEU A 67 17.72 2.60 15.81
CA LEU A 67 16.61 2.87 14.87
C LEU A 67 16.36 1.70 13.90
N MET A 68 17.41 0.96 13.57
CA MET A 68 17.33 -0.25 12.76
C MET A 68 16.84 -1.48 13.52
N ALA A 69 16.95 -1.56 14.84
CA ALA A 69 16.55 -2.74 15.61
C ALA A 69 15.03 -2.96 15.58
N GLU A 70 14.26 -1.89 15.79
CA GLU A 70 12.80 -1.90 15.85
C GLU A 70 12.23 -0.53 15.47
N ILE A 71 10.92 -0.44 15.23
CA ILE A 71 10.30 0.84 14.88
C ILE A 71 10.39 1.82 16.05
N HIS A 72 10.71 3.07 15.72
CA HIS A 72 10.79 4.17 16.67
C HIS A 72 9.86 5.30 16.23
N GLY A 73 9.36 6.02 17.21
CA GLY A 73 8.62 7.26 17.00
C GLY A 73 8.83 8.23 18.13
N ARG A 74 8.29 9.44 17.99
CA ARG A 74 8.22 10.44 19.05
C ARG A 74 6.82 10.99 19.14
N ASP A 75 6.33 11.23 20.36
CA ASP A 75 5.07 11.95 20.56
C ASP A 75 5.24 13.46 20.37
N ALA A 76 4.14 14.22 20.48
CA ALA A 76 4.15 15.68 20.35
C ALA A 76 5.07 16.39 21.37
N GLN A 77 5.34 15.75 22.51
CA GLN A 77 6.21 16.24 23.57
C GLN A 77 7.69 15.86 23.32
N GLY A 78 7.98 15.02 22.32
CA GLY A 78 9.31 14.54 22.00
C GLY A 78 9.73 13.28 22.76
N ASN A 79 8.84 12.64 23.52
CA ASN A 79 9.15 11.38 24.21
C ASN A 79 9.27 10.24 23.20
N TRP A 80 10.25 9.37 23.41
CA TRP A 80 10.46 8.20 22.56
C TRP A 80 9.37 7.14 22.73
N LEU A 81 8.79 6.75 21.61
CA LEU A 81 7.90 5.61 21.45
C LEU A 81 8.68 4.50 20.73
N VAL A 82 8.46 3.25 21.15
CA VAL A 82 9.19 2.09 20.62
C VAL A 82 8.25 0.92 20.38
N GLY A 83 8.45 0.20 19.28
CA GLY A 83 7.72 -1.01 18.96
C GLY A 83 6.24 -0.76 18.64
N VAL A 84 5.36 -1.63 19.14
CA VAL A 84 3.92 -1.60 18.83
C VAL A 84 3.26 -0.27 19.23
N GLU A 85 3.80 0.45 20.22
CA GLU A 85 3.25 1.74 20.63
C GLU A 85 3.37 2.82 19.55
N VAL A 86 4.40 2.75 18.70
CA VAL A 86 4.53 3.64 17.54
C VAL A 86 3.35 3.47 16.60
N PHE A 87 3.02 2.21 16.26
CA PHE A 87 1.87 1.90 15.44
C PHE A 87 0.56 2.36 16.09
N ARG A 88 0.36 2.10 17.39
CA ARG A 88 -0.84 2.58 18.09
C ARG A 88 -1.00 4.09 17.97
N ARG A 89 0.09 4.85 18.09
CA ARG A 89 0.05 6.31 17.95
C ARG A 89 -0.21 6.76 16.51
N LEU A 90 0.38 6.10 15.52
CA LEU A 90 0.11 6.35 14.09
C LEU A 90 -1.35 6.08 13.74
N TYR A 91 -1.88 4.93 14.14
CA TYR A 91 -3.28 4.55 13.94
C TYR A 91 -4.22 5.56 14.62
N ALA A 92 -3.92 5.99 15.85
CA ALA A 92 -4.69 7.06 16.50
C ALA A 92 -4.63 8.39 15.70
N ALA A 93 -3.46 8.75 15.16
CA ALA A 93 -3.26 9.97 14.38
C ALA A 93 -4.02 9.97 13.04
N VAL A 94 -4.24 8.80 12.43
CA VAL A 94 -5.00 8.70 11.17
C VAL A 94 -6.48 8.33 11.36
N GLY A 95 -6.99 8.36 12.59
CA GLY A 95 -8.42 8.19 12.90
C GLY A 95 -8.86 6.74 13.15
N CYS A 96 -7.92 5.84 13.37
CA CYS A 96 -8.12 4.41 13.68
C CYS A 96 -8.13 4.11 15.19
N GLY A 97 -8.63 5.03 16.01
CA GLY A 97 -8.55 4.89 17.48
C GLY A 97 -9.17 3.59 18.01
N TRP A 98 -10.17 3.03 17.31
CA TRP A 98 -10.81 1.77 17.70
C TRP A 98 -9.84 0.56 17.63
N ILE A 99 -8.92 0.52 16.68
CA ILE A 99 -7.89 -0.53 16.56
C ILE A 99 -6.97 -0.47 17.79
N VAL A 100 -6.63 0.74 18.22
CA VAL A 100 -5.79 0.99 19.38
C VAL A 100 -6.42 0.41 20.65
N SER A 101 -7.74 0.58 20.83
CA SER A 101 -8.45 0.07 22.00
C SER A 101 -8.37 -1.45 22.13
N VAL A 102 -8.50 -2.20 21.03
CA VAL A 102 -8.39 -3.67 21.04
C VAL A 102 -6.96 -4.12 21.35
N THR A 103 -5.96 -3.48 20.75
CA THR A 103 -4.54 -3.84 20.94
C THR A 103 -3.98 -3.52 22.34
N ARG A 104 -4.75 -2.80 23.18
CA ARG A 104 -4.38 -2.43 24.55
C ARG A 104 -4.95 -3.37 25.63
N TRP A 105 -5.75 -4.36 25.26
CA TRP A 105 -6.27 -5.34 26.22
C TRP A 105 -5.11 -6.13 26.86
N PRO A 106 -5.12 -6.44 28.19
CA PRO A 106 -3.92 -6.84 28.93
C PRO A 106 -3.36 -8.20 28.54
N VAL A 107 -4.13 -9.03 27.83
CA VAL A 107 -3.65 -10.28 27.23
C VAL A 107 -3.11 -10.07 25.81
N ILE A 108 -3.75 -9.22 25.02
CA ILE A 108 -3.40 -8.96 23.62
C ILE A 108 -2.10 -8.14 23.54
N ARG A 109 -1.95 -7.14 24.41
CA ARG A 109 -0.78 -6.25 24.44
C ARG A 109 0.55 -7.01 24.54
N PRO A 110 0.80 -7.84 25.58
CA PRO A 110 2.08 -8.54 25.70
C PRO A 110 2.29 -9.54 24.56
N ALA A 111 1.23 -10.20 24.07
CA ALA A 111 1.33 -11.12 22.94
C ALA A 111 1.78 -10.41 21.65
N LEU A 112 1.17 -9.26 21.32
CA LEU A 112 1.56 -8.44 20.17
C LEU A 112 2.97 -7.89 20.32
N ASP A 113 3.36 -7.44 21.51
CA ASP A 113 4.70 -6.88 21.75
C ASP A 113 5.80 -7.96 21.58
N VAL A 114 5.51 -9.22 21.93
CA VAL A 114 6.42 -10.36 21.68
C VAL A 114 6.46 -10.72 20.19
N ALA A 115 5.30 -10.89 19.57
CA ALA A 115 5.20 -11.23 18.15
C ALA A 115 5.90 -10.18 17.28
N TYR A 116 5.70 -8.90 17.58
CA TYR A 116 6.35 -7.79 16.89
C TYR A 116 7.87 -7.82 17.04
N ARG A 117 8.41 -8.09 18.23
CA ARG A 117 9.88 -8.17 18.42
C ARG A 117 10.51 -9.33 17.65
N LEU A 118 9.83 -10.47 17.56
CA LEU A 118 10.28 -11.59 16.72
C LEU A 118 10.26 -11.21 15.24
N PHE A 119 9.18 -10.59 14.80
CA PHE A 119 9.05 -10.07 13.44
C PHE A 119 10.14 -9.04 13.12
N ALA A 120 10.35 -8.03 13.98
CA ALA A 120 11.28 -6.93 13.75
C ALA A 120 12.73 -7.42 13.55
N ARG A 121 13.14 -8.49 14.25
CA ARG A 121 14.46 -9.12 14.10
C ARG A 121 14.62 -9.87 12.80
N GLN A 122 13.54 -10.50 12.33
CA GLN A 122 13.57 -11.36 11.14
C GLN A 122 13.13 -10.61 9.87
N ARG A 123 12.64 -9.36 9.98
CA ARG A 123 12.00 -8.62 8.87
C ARG A 123 12.88 -8.51 7.62
N LEU A 124 14.15 -8.11 7.76
CA LEU A 124 15.04 -7.93 6.60
C LEU A 124 15.41 -9.28 5.95
N ARG A 125 15.37 -10.38 6.70
CA ARG A 125 15.52 -11.72 6.15
C ARG A 125 14.27 -12.20 5.42
N LEU A 126 13.09 -11.72 5.82
CA LEU A 126 11.81 -12.06 5.17
C LEU A 126 11.54 -11.22 3.93
N THR A 127 11.91 -9.93 3.94
CA THR A 127 11.52 -8.97 2.90
C THR A 127 12.67 -8.51 2.01
N GLY A 128 13.91 -8.87 2.33
CA GLY A 128 15.09 -8.29 1.68
C GLY A 128 15.25 -6.79 1.96
N ARG A 129 16.10 -6.15 1.14
CA ARG A 129 16.28 -4.70 1.06
C ARG A 129 16.07 -4.24 -0.38
N CYS A 130 15.64 -2.99 -0.53
CA CYS A 130 15.56 -2.36 -1.84
C CYS A 130 16.97 -2.13 -2.39
N GLU A 131 17.17 -2.43 -3.67
CA GLU A 131 18.41 -2.10 -4.39
C GLU A 131 18.07 -1.17 -5.55
N LYS A 132 18.83 -0.08 -5.69
CA LYS A 132 18.74 0.87 -6.82
C LYS A 132 17.31 1.39 -7.09
N GLY A 133 16.52 1.59 -6.05
CA GLY A 133 15.17 2.14 -6.15
C GLY A 133 14.07 1.12 -6.50
N VAL A 134 14.42 -0.16 -6.73
CA VAL A 134 13.48 -1.25 -6.93
C VAL A 134 13.17 -1.89 -5.57
N CYS A 135 11.89 -1.91 -5.19
CA CYS A 135 11.40 -2.45 -3.92
C CYS A 135 10.29 -3.47 -4.18
N GLU A 136 10.67 -4.69 -4.55
CA GLU A 136 9.72 -5.80 -4.68
C GLU A 136 9.48 -6.44 -3.32
N THR A 137 8.21 -6.61 -2.93
CA THR A 137 7.85 -7.44 -1.79
C THR A 137 7.64 -8.88 -2.25
N PRO A 138 8.09 -9.91 -1.50
CA PRO A 138 7.78 -11.29 -1.82
C PRO A 138 6.26 -11.52 -1.92
N ALA A 139 5.84 -12.27 -2.94
CA ALA A 139 4.44 -12.60 -3.18
C ALA A 139 3.78 -13.21 -1.92
N GLY A 140 2.62 -12.70 -1.52
CA GLY A 140 1.88 -13.19 -0.35
C GLY A 140 2.03 -12.38 0.93
N LEU A 141 2.85 -11.33 0.94
CA LEU A 141 2.84 -10.31 2.01
C LEU A 141 1.87 -9.17 1.70
N ASP A 142 1.09 -9.22 0.62
CA ASP A 142 0.18 -8.18 0.11
C ASP A 142 -0.90 -7.79 1.13
N ALA A 143 -0.74 -6.62 1.75
CA ALA A 143 -1.76 -6.02 2.58
C ALA A 143 -2.84 -5.45 1.65
N ALA A 144 -3.95 -6.17 1.59
CA ALA A 144 -5.15 -5.84 0.85
C ALA A 144 -5.63 -4.39 1.08
N GLY A 145 -5.83 -3.67 -0.03
CA GLY A 145 -7.09 -2.99 -0.40
C GLY A 145 -7.81 -2.04 0.55
N ALA A 146 -7.34 -1.77 1.78
CA ALA A 146 -8.04 -0.92 2.73
C ALA A 146 -7.96 0.55 2.28
N THR A 147 -9.04 1.04 1.67
CA THR A 147 -9.15 2.42 1.16
C THR A 147 -9.24 3.43 2.30
N ASN A 148 -9.73 3.01 3.47
CA ASN A 148 -9.63 3.77 4.72
C ASN A 148 -9.71 2.86 5.94
N CYS A 149 -9.36 3.42 7.09
CA CYS A 149 -9.30 2.69 8.36
C CYS A 149 -10.67 2.35 8.99
N ARG A 150 -11.76 2.91 8.48
CA ARG A 150 -13.13 2.57 8.91
C ARG A 150 -13.63 1.28 8.27
N GLN A 151 -12.96 0.81 7.21
CA GLN A 151 -13.31 -0.40 6.47
C GLN A 151 -12.44 -1.61 6.84
N LEU A 152 -11.54 -1.49 7.83
CA LEU A 152 -10.95 -2.69 8.43
C LEU A 152 -12.06 -3.44 9.20
N PRO A 153 -12.36 -4.70 8.88
CA PRO A 153 -13.45 -5.42 9.52
C PRO A 153 -13.11 -5.66 11.00
N LEU A 154 -13.84 -4.98 11.90
CA LEU A 154 -13.92 -5.29 13.34
C LEU A 154 -14.98 -6.38 13.60
N SER A 155 -15.24 -7.27 12.65
CA SER A 155 -16.09 -8.44 12.90
C SER A 155 -15.21 -9.57 13.42
N LEU A 156 -14.88 -9.53 14.72
CA LEU A 156 -14.75 -10.79 15.46
C LEU A 156 -16.18 -11.31 15.60
N PRO A 157 -16.49 -12.57 15.25
CA PRO A 157 -17.81 -13.12 15.47
C PRO A 157 -18.02 -13.27 16.99
N VAL A 158 -18.59 -12.25 17.63
CA VAL A 158 -19.08 -12.32 19.01
C VAL A 158 -20.53 -12.80 18.96
N SER A 159 -20.74 -14.01 18.47
CA SER A 159 -22.07 -14.63 18.48
C SER A 159 -22.00 -16.16 18.43
N THR A 160 -21.22 -16.78 19.31
CA THR A 160 -21.37 -18.20 19.69
C THR A 160 -20.57 -18.54 20.96
N LEU A 161 -20.70 -17.74 22.01
CA LEU A 161 -20.45 -18.23 23.37
C LEU A 161 -21.79 -18.32 24.08
N SER A 162 -22.45 -19.45 23.85
CA SER A 162 -23.58 -19.89 24.67
C SER A 162 -23.11 -20.00 26.12
N ARG A 163 -23.98 -19.56 27.04
CA ARG A 163 -23.74 -19.29 28.47
C ARG A 163 -23.47 -20.53 29.35
N THR A 164 -23.06 -21.67 28.83
CA THR A 164 -22.87 -22.89 29.64
C THR A 164 -21.48 -23.47 29.50
N ALA A 165 -20.89 -23.77 30.67
CA ALA A 165 -19.65 -24.52 30.92
C ALA A 165 -18.37 -23.68 31.15
N MET A 166 -18.34 -23.08 32.33
CA MET A 166 -17.13 -22.88 33.13
C MET A 166 -16.76 -24.24 33.79
N MET A 167 -15.47 -24.61 33.79
CA MET A 167 -14.84 -25.85 34.33
C MET A 167 -15.04 -27.12 33.44
N ILE A 168 -14.06 -27.96 33.06
CA ILE A 168 -12.85 -28.49 33.70
C ILE A 168 -11.80 -28.88 32.61
N LEU A 169 -10.56 -28.40 32.81
CA LEU A 169 -9.22 -28.97 32.60
C LEU A 169 -8.95 -30.14 31.59
N ARG A 170 -7.91 -29.91 30.75
CA ARG A 170 -6.97 -30.86 30.10
C ARG A 170 -7.48 -31.76 28.95
N THR A 171 -7.14 -31.36 27.73
CA THR A 171 -6.17 -32.06 26.87
C THR A 171 -5.67 -31.12 25.78
N ALA A 172 -4.38 -31.22 25.47
CA ALA A 172 -3.72 -30.45 24.44
C ALA A 172 -4.19 -30.89 23.05
N THR A 173 -5.04 -30.09 22.44
CA THR A 173 -5.10 -29.97 20.98
C THR A 173 -4.96 -28.50 20.69
N LEU A 174 -3.72 -28.12 20.38
CA LEU A 174 -3.40 -26.84 19.78
C LEU A 174 -4.12 -26.81 18.43
N ALA A 175 -5.38 -26.40 18.42
CA ALA A 175 -6.08 -26.01 17.22
C ALA A 175 -5.35 -24.75 16.73
N THR A 176 -4.38 -24.95 15.86
CA THR A 176 -3.90 -23.93 14.95
C THR A 176 -5.10 -23.46 14.15
N LEU A 177 -5.78 -22.44 14.68
CA LEU A 177 -6.58 -21.55 13.86
C LEU A 177 -5.58 -20.74 13.03
N ALA A 178 -5.03 -21.39 12.00
CA ALA A 178 -4.50 -20.67 10.87
C ALA A 178 -5.69 -19.91 10.31
N ILE A 179 -5.79 -18.63 10.66
CA ILE A 179 -6.56 -17.69 9.86
C ILE A 179 -5.81 -17.64 8.53
N ALA A 180 -6.14 -18.56 7.63
CA ALA A 180 -5.82 -18.42 6.24
C ALA A 180 -6.55 -17.15 5.81
N SER A 181 -5.82 -16.04 5.79
CA SER A 181 -6.23 -14.86 5.06
C SER A 181 -6.35 -15.32 3.61
N VAL A 182 -7.58 -15.61 3.17
CA VAL A 182 -7.88 -15.68 1.75
C VAL A 182 -7.66 -14.25 1.25
N ALA A 183 -6.42 -13.97 0.84
CA ALA A 183 -6.17 -12.84 -0.02
C ALA A 183 -7.14 -12.98 -1.20
N PRO A 184 -7.73 -11.89 -1.72
CA PRO A 184 -8.50 -12.00 -2.95
C PRO A 184 -7.57 -12.63 -4.00
N ALA A 185 -7.89 -13.85 -4.40
CA ALA A 185 -7.14 -14.51 -5.45
C ALA A 185 -7.42 -13.73 -6.72
N VAL A 186 -6.37 -13.19 -7.34
CA VAL A 186 -6.49 -12.63 -8.68
C VAL A 186 -6.61 -13.82 -9.61
N GLU A 187 -7.75 -13.96 -10.27
CA GLU A 187 -7.94 -14.97 -11.31
C GLU A 187 -7.30 -14.45 -12.59
N VAL A 188 -6.46 -15.27 -13.22
CA VAL A 188 -5.77 -14.93 -14.47
C VAL A 188 -6.19 -15.93 -15.53
N ALA A 189 -6.66 -15.43 -16.67
CA ALA A 189 -7.08 -16.24 -17.80
C ALA A 189 -6.48 -15.69 -19.11
N GLU A 190 -6.20 -16.58 -20.05
CA GLU A 190 -5.90 -16.19 -21.43
C GLU A 190 -7.13 -15.54 -22.06
N PHE A 191 -6.94 -14.38 -22.69
CA PHE A 191 -8.02 -13.65 -23.35
C PHE A 191 -8.03 -13.87 -24.86
N GLY A 192 -6.84 -13.98 -25.46
CA GLY A 192 -6.68 -14.21 -26.89
C GLY A 192 -5.39 -13.63 -27.42
N LYS A 193 -5.17 -13.74 -28.72
CA LYS A 193 -3.97 -13.23 -29.39
C LYS A 193 -4.23 -11.90 -30.07
N THR A 194 -3.27 -10.98 -30.00
CA THR A 194 -3.25 -9.78 -30.84
C THR A 194 -3.09 -10.15 -32.33
N PRO A 195 -3.33 -9.22 -33.27
CA PRO A 195 -3.03 -9.44 -34.69
C PRO A 195 -1.56 -9.81 -34.96
N GLY A 196 -0.64 -9.38 -34.08
CA GLY A 196 0.77 -9.77 -34.12
C GLY A 196 1.06 -11.17 -33.58
N GLY A 197 0.05 -11.88 -33.05
CA GLY A 197 0.16 -13.25 -32.51
C GLY A 197 0.53 -13.32 -31.03
N GLU A 198 0.66 -12.18 -30.34
CA GLU A 198 1.02 -12.12 -28.93
C GLU A 198 -0.17 -12.52 -28.05
N MET A 199 0.03 -13.44 -27.11
CA MET A 199 -1.02 -13.84 -26.17
C MET A 199 -1.24 -12.75 -25.11
N THR A 200 -2.50 -12.44 -24.84
CA THR A 200 -2.95 -11.47 -23.83
C THR A 200 -3.70 -12.17 -22.71
N HIS A 201 -3.69 -11.55 -21.53
CA HIS A 201 -4.29 -12.10 -20.31
C HIS A 201 -5.23 -11.10 -19.65
N VAL A 202 -6.31 -11.64 -19.08
CA VAL A 202 -7.23 -10.89 -18.23
C VAL A 202 -7.02 -11.29 -16.77
N TYR A 203 -6.86 -10.28 -15.93
CA TYR A 203 -6.76 -10.37 -14.49
C TYR A 203 -8.08 -9.92 -13.88
N THR A 204 -8.77 -10.83 -13.20
CA THR A 204 -10.03 -10.54 -12.52
C THR A 204 -9.78 -10.33 -11.04
N LEU A 205 -10.20 -9.17 -10.53
CA LEU A 205 -10.14 -8.84 -9.12
C LEU A 205 -11.56 -8.66 -8.58
N GLU A 206 -11.89 -9.39 -7.51
CA GLU A 206 -13.16 -9.29 -6.82
C GLU A 206 -12.96 -8.72 -5.41
N ASN A 207 -13.81 -7.77 -5.02
CA ASN A 207 -13.86 -7.27 -3.66
C ASN A 207 -14.95 -7.99 -2.84
N LYS A 208 -14.89 -7.85 -1.51
CA LYS A 208 -15.85 -8.49 -0.58
C LYS A 208 -17.30 -8.03 -0.75
N SER A 209 -17.53 -6.94 -1.48
CA SER A 209 -18.85 -6.39 -1.76
C SER A 209 -19.43 -6.91 -3.08
N GLY A 210 -18.75 -7.82 -3.77
CA GLY A 210 -19.21 -8.45 -5.01
C GLY A 210 -18.94 -7.63 -6.28
N MET A 211 -18.21 -6.52 -6.19
CA MET A 211 -17.74 -5.81 -7.39
C MET A 211 -16.54 -6.54 -7.97
N LYS A 212 -16.57 -6.76 -9.28
CA LYS A 212 -15.46 -7.37 -10.04
C LYS A 212 -14.92 -6.39 -11.07
N VAL A 213 -13.61 -6.36 -11.22
CA VAL A 213 -12.94 -5.63 -12.31
C VAL A 213 -12.07 -6.59 -13.09
N LYS A 214 -12.04 -6.40 -14.41
CA LYS A 214 -11.18 -7.16 -15.33
C LYS A 214 -10.14 -6.20 -15.93
N LEU A 215 -8.87 -6.54 -15.74
CA LEU A 215 -7.73 -5.80 -16.28
C LEU A 215 -7.06 -6.64 -17.37
N LEU A 216 -6.89 -6.07 -18.55
CA LEU A 216 -6.17 -6.66 -19.66
C LEU A 216 -4.71 -6.17 -19.64
N ASP A 217 -3.75 -7.06 -19.81
CA ASP A 217 -2.32 -6.70 -19.87
C ASP A 217 -1.96 -5.85 -21.09
N LEU A 218 -2.73 -5.93 -22.17
CA LEU A 218 -2.67 -5.01 -23.29
C LEU A 218 -3.07 -3.59 -22.87
N GLY A 219 -2.08 -2.68 -22.83
CA GLY A 219 -2.29 -1.27 -22.47
C GLY A 219 -2.72 -1.03 -21.02
N ALA A 220 -2.57 -2.04 -20.14
CA ALA A 220 -3.11 -2.05 -18.78
C ALA A 220 -4.60 -1.64 -18.73
N THR A 221 -5.39 -2.20 -19.65
CA THR A 221 -6.74 -1.75 -19.95
C THR A 221 -7.75 -2.24 -18.92
N LEU A 222 -8.54 -1.33 -18.34
CA LEU A 222 -9.72 -1.66 -17.55
C LEU A 222 -10.85 -2.08 -18.50
N MET A 223 -10.97 -3.39 -18.69
CA MET A 223 -11.83 -4.02 -19.70
C MET A 223 -13.30 -4.10 -19.25
N ALA A 224 -13.56 -4.38 -17.97
CA ALA A 224 -14.90 -4.47 -17.42
C ALA A 224 -14.93 -4.03 -15.94
N ALA A 225 -16.04 -3.45 -15.52
CA ALA A 225 -16.35 -3.20 -14.11
C ALA A 225 -17.77 -3.68 -13.83
N GLU A 226 -17.88 -4.88 -13.30
CA GLU A 226 -19.13 -5.50 -12.89
C GLU A 226 -19.51 -4.97 -11.50
N VAL A 227 -20.45 -4.03 -11.45
CA VAL A 227 -20.84 -3.31 -10.23
C VAL A 227 -22.26 -3.71 -9.79
N PRO A 228 -22.46 -4.15 -8.53
CA PRO A 228 -23.80 -4.41 -7.99
C PRO A 228 -24.56 -3.10 -7.76
N ASP A 229 -25.83 -3.08 -8.17
CA ASP A 229 -26.76 -1.98 -7.87
C ASP A 229 -27.34 -2.08 -6.45
N LYS A 230 -28.30 -1.20 -6.13
CA LYS A 230 -28.95 -1.14 -4.82
C LYS A 230 -29.74 -2.42 -4.46
N GLU A 231 -30.10 -3.23 -5.45
CA GLU A 231 -30.84 -4.50 -5.31
C GLU A 231 -29.87 -5.70 -5.34
N GLY A 232 -28.56 -5.45 -5.45
CA GLY A 232 -27.52 -6.47 -5.55
C GLY A 232 -27.38 -7.06 -6.95
N LYS A 233 -28.05 -6.50 -7.96
CA LYS A 233 -27.93 -6.96 -9.34
C LYS A 233 -26.70 -6.32 -9.98
N THR A 234 -25.83 -7.15 -10.53
CA THR A 234 -24.58 -6.70 -11.14
C THR A 234 -24.76 -6.38 -12.62
N ALA A 235 -24.09 -5.31 -13.08
CA ALA A 235 -23.95 -4.98 -14.49
C ALA A 235 -22.53 -4.48 -14.78
N ASP A 236 -22.01 -4.76 -15.98
CA ASP A 236 -20.81 -4.08 -16.47
C ASP A 236 -21.16 -2.63 -16.81
N VAL A 237 -20.39 -1.70 -16.26
CA VAL A 237 -20.62 -0.25 -16.42
C VAL A 237 -19.59 0.41 -17.34
N LEU A 238 -18.74 -0.37 -18.02
CA LEU A 238 -17.74 0.14 -18.95
C LEU A 238 -18.07 -0.20 -20.40
N PHE A 239 -17.49 0.59 -21.31
CA PHE A 239 -17.37 0.19 -22.71
C PHE A 239 -16.08 -0.61 -22.89
N GLY A 240 -16.17 -1.68 -23.67
CA GLY A 240 -15.05 -2.58 -23.93
C GLY A 240 -15.35 -3.52 -25.08
N PHE A 241 -14.47 -4.48 -25.30
CA PHE A 241 -14.57 -5.48 -26.35
C PHE A 241 -14.27 -6.87 -25.79
N ASP A 242 -14.85 -7.89 -26.40
CA ASP A 242 -14.58 -9.29 -26.08
C ASP A 242 -13.44 -9.90 -26.92
N ASP A 243 -12.69 -9.07 -27.65
CA ASP A 243 -11.61 -9.48 -28.56
C ASP A 243 -10.38 -8.54 -28.40
N PRO A 244 -9.17 -9.05 -28.11
CA PRO A 244 -7.97 -8.22 -28.00
C PRO A 244 -7.63 -7.47 -29.30
N ALA A 245 -7.99 -7.98 -30.48
CA ALA A 245 -7.74 -7.29 -31.74
C ALA A 245 -8.59 -6.01 -31.89
N LYS A 246 -9.79 -5.97 -31.29
CA LYS A 246 -10.63 -4.76 -31.26
C LYS A 246 -10.03 -3.64 -30.43
N TYR A 247 -9.24 -3.96 -29.40
CA TYR A 247 -8.53 -2.96 -28.60
C TYR A 247 -7.42 -2.25 -29.38
N LEU A 248 -6.92 -2.85 -30.47
CA LEU A 248 -5.90 -2.29 -31.37
C LEU A 248 -6.49 -1.74 -32.67
N SER A 249 -7.82 -1.62 -32.77
CA SER A 249 -8.47 -1.11 -33.98
C SER A 249 -8.93 0.34 -33.80
N ASP A 250 -9.27 0.98 -34.92
CA ASP A 250 -9.81 2.34 -34.93
C ASP A 250 -11.17 2.47 -34.21
N ASP A 251 -11.86 1.35 -33.96
CA ASP A 251 -13.09 1.33 -33.16
C ASP A 251 -12.82 1.71 -31.69
N ASN A 252 -11.59 1.48 -31.20
CA ASN A 252 -11.23 1.77 -29.82
C ASN A 252 -10.91 3.27 -29.61
N GLN A 253 -11.82 3.98 -28.94
CA GLN A 253 -11.65 5.38 -28.56
C GLN A 253 -10.90 5.54 -27.22
N TYR A 254 -9.83 4.77 -27.00
CA TYR A 254 -9.08 4.71 -25.73
C TYR A 254 -9.92 4.18 -24.54
N PHE A 255 -10.79 3.19 -24.78
CA PHE A 255 -11.60 2.60 -23.72
C PHE A 255 -10.72 1.90 -22.68
N GLY A 256 -10.81 2.39 -21.43
CA GLY A 256 -10.21 1.77 -20.25
C GLY A 256 -8.68 1.76 -20.18
N ASN A 257 -7.96 2.18 -21.21
CA ASN A 257 -6.51 2.04 -21.27
C ASN A 257 -5.75 3.07 -20.42
N VAL A 258 -4.50 2.74 -20.11
CA VAL A 258 -3.57 3.69 -19.50
C VAL A 258 -2.91 4.52 -20.60
N VAL A 259 -3.17 5.82 -20.57
CA VAL A 259 -2.66 6.77 -21.56
C VAL A 259 -1.27 7.28 -21.16
N GLY A 260 -0.31 7.22 -22.09
CA GLY A 260 1.05 7.75 -21.89
C GLY A 260 1.85 7.85 -23.19
N ARG A 261 3.02 8.50 -23.22
CA ARG A 261 3.73 9.18 -22.10
C ARG A 261 3.13 10.52 -21.68
N TYR A 262 2.26 11.12 -22.49
CA TYR A 262 1.53 12.34 -22.16
C TYR A 262 0.05 12.17 -22.51
N GLY A 263 -0.82 12.34 -21.52
CA GLY A 263 -2.26 12.31 -21.74
C GLY A 263 -2.78 13.62 -22.29
N ASN A 264 -3.72 13.53 -23.23
CA ASN A 264 -4.32 14.65 -23.95
C ASN A 264 -3.38 15.25 -25.02
N ARG A 265 -3.63 16.50 -25.42
CA ARG A 265 -3.05 17.12 -26.62
C ARG A 265 -1.81 17.94 -26.34
N ILE A 266 -0.84 17.87 -27.25
CA ILE A 266 0.27 18.83 -27.37
C ILE A 266 0.09 19.60 -28.67
N ALA A 267 -0.04 20.92 -28.54
CA ALA A 267 -0.34 21.81 -29.66
C ALA A 267 0.72 21.69 -30.75
N LYS A 268 0.27 21.52 -32.00
CA LYS A 268 1.15 21.35 -33.18
C LYS A 268 2.16 20.19 -33.08
N GLY A 269 1.98 19.30 -32.10
CA GLY A 269 2.95 18.26 -31.76
C GLY A 269 4.32 18.81 -31.36
N LYS A 270 4.41 20.02 -30.82
CA LYS A 270 5.68 20.65 -30.47
C LYS A 270 5.70 21.17 -29.05
N PHE A 271 6.84 21.02 -28.39
CA PHE A 271 7.11 21.64 -27.09
C PHE A 271 8.61 21.84 -26.90
N THR A 272 8.99 22.66 -25.92
CA THR A 272 10.39 22.90 -25.54
C THR A 272 10.61 22.41 -24.12
N LEU A 273 11.70 21.68 -23.89
CA LEU A 273 12.14 21.26 -22.56
C LEU A 273 13.65 21.53 -22.46
N ASP A 274 14.08 22.18 -21.38
CA ASP A 274 15.47 22.56 -21.13
C ASP A 274 16.16 23.30 -22.32
N GLY A 275 15.37 24.13 -23.01
CA GLY A 275 15.84 24.91 -24.16
C GLY A 275 15.90 24.13 -25.49
N GLN A 276 15.60 22.83 -25.50
CA GLN A 276 15.54 22.01 -26.70
C GLN A 276 14.10 21.87 -27.21
N GLU A 277 13.87 22.15 -28.49
CA GLU A 277 12.57 21.89 -29.15
C GLU A 277 12.44 20.41 -29.51
N TYR A 278 11.29 19.83 -29.19
CA TYR A 278 10.90 18.48 -29.55
C TYR A 278 9.70 18.53 -30.49
N THR A 279 9.75 17.72 -31.55
CA THR A 279 8.63 17.49 -32.46
C THR A 279 8.13 16.06 -32.28
N LEU A 280 6.82 15.91 -32.14
CA LEU A 280 6.10 14.66 -31.90
C LEU A 280 5.22 14.32 -33.10
N ALA A 281 4.76 13.08 -33.16
CA ALA A 281 3.76 12.66 -34.15
C ALA A 281 2.48 13.48 -34.02
N THR A 282 1.94 13.99 -35.12
CA THR A 282 0.65 14.70 -35.15
C THR A 282 -0.48 13.73 -35.50
N ASN A 283 -0.70 12.74 -34.64
CA ASN A 283 -1.72 11.69 -34.80
C ASN A 283 -3.17 12.20 -34.62
N ASN A 284 -3.36 13.44 -34.17
CA ASN A 284 -4.65 14.12 -34.21
C ASN A 284 -4.49 15.52 -34.80
N PRO A 285 -4.35 15.65 -36.13
CA PRO A 285 -3.97 16.90 -36.78
C PRO A 285 -4.83 18.10 -36.33
N PRO A 286 -4.21 19.27 -36.06
CA PRO A 286 -2.78 19.56 -36.17
C PRO A 286 -1.94 19.13 -34.96
N ASN A 287 -2.51 18.43 -33.99
CA ASN A 287 -1.93 18.20 -32.67
C ASN A 287 -1.38 16.77 -32.52
N HIS A 288 -0.55 16.61 -31.49
CA HIS A 288 -0.24 15.31 -30.91
C HIS A 288 -1.30 14.97 -29.87
N LEU A 289 -1.69 13.70 -29.76
CA LEU A 289 -2.70 13.22 -28.82
C LEU A 289 -2.26 11.92 -28.16
N HIS A 290 -2.42 11.83 -26.83
CA HIS A 290 -2.33 10.58 -26.07
C HIS A 290 -1.03 9.78 -26.28
N GLY A 291 0.11 10.47 -26.40
CA GLY A 291 1.42 9.83 -26.56
C GLY A 291 1.83 9.52 -28.00
N GLY A 292 0.92 9.68 -28.98
CA GLY A 292 1.21 9.45 -30.40
C GLY A 292 1.19 7.97 -30.78
N GLY A 293 1.71 7.68 -31.98
CA GLY A 293 1.82 6.31 -32.50
C GLY A 293 0.52 5.75 -33.09
N ASP A 294 0.64 4.53 -33.62
CA ASP A 294 -0.49 3.69 -33.98
C ASP A 294 -1.21 3.23 -32.70
N ARG A 295 -2.52 3.01 -32.80
CA ARG A 295 -3.35 2.55 -31.69
C ARG A 295 -3.27 1.04 -31.53
#